data_AF-A0A1H4MN56-F1
#
_entry.id   AF-A0A1H4MN56-F1
#
_cell.length_a   1.000
_cell.length_b   1.000
_cell.length_c   1.000
_cell.angle_alpha   90.00
_cell.angle_beta   90.00
_cell.angle_gamma   90.00
#
_symmetry.space_group_name_H-M   'P 1'
#
loop_
_entity.id
_entity.type
_entity.pdbx_description
1 polymer ?
#
loop_
_entity_poly.entity_id
_entity_poly.type
_entity_poly.pdbx_seq_one_letter_code
_entity_poly.pdbx_strand_id
1 'polypeptide(L)'
;MSLDATSASAGAPSTAALLARAQQVADQLVDEARNEAERLTADLATLREEARLLKVEAERDRAEAGRARKQAEQVLAGASAEASAIVVDANEQAGLLMSSAAGARDEQVEAARTEGDKLRAQAQDDAVALRAEAQELRDTAATDRADLLEGARLEAEAAVGTAQETAARLVEEARTAGQQHLDSATSEAESLRASASTESARMRDEASLHVEELRRTTGSEVDQMRRIAEETLAAARAESEEKLRHAAEQTEWATRTVESVLAGAASEAESIRKASHADAGDHVRLVRQRLQGVIAAVDARVALELAEARQRADEIAQDAAHAAAERRAEAKAALEQAEAEAARVVADATDESERAVERLERRRAEAESGAANLRALVAEEVTRSRAEAAEERRRAREEAVVHVAEGRAEADQLREGARRAVERARAEIAQLQTRRDGIAAELGQLSGVIEALSVPEREQTAFQPLPEAAPTAEPPRPSLPHRPVAVSPDLDTDDRS
;
A
#
# COMPACT_ATOMS: atom_id res chain seq x y z
N MET A 1 -77.47 38.44 122.30
CA MET A 1 -77.10 38.27 123.71
C MET A 1 -75.64 37.82 123.73
N SER A 2 -74.78 38.29 124.61
CA SER A 2 -74.91 39.41 125.57
C SER A 2 -73.50 39.91 125.90
N LEU A 3 -73.38 41.12 126.45
CA LEU A 3 -72.13 41.57 127.06
C LEU A 3 -71.78 40.67 128.24
N ASP A 4 -70.49 40.45 128.49
CA ASP A 4 -69.95 40.78 129.80
C ASP A 4 -68.44 41.10 129.70
N ALA A 5 -67.95 41.89 130.64
CA ALA A 5 -66.55 42.30 130.71
C ALA A 5 -66.00 42.04 132.11
N THR A 6 -64.83 41.39 132.19
CA THR A 6 -64.17 41.14 133.48
C THR A 6 -62.67 41.33 133.37
N SER A 7 -62.15 42.36 134.03
CA SER A 7 -60.72 42.68 134.10
C SER A 7 -60.14 42.30 135.47
N ALA A 8 -59.20 41.35 135.53
CA ALA A 8 -58.33 41.17 136.70
C ALA A 8 -57.08 40.33 136.41
N SER A 9 -55.99 40.66 137.13
CA SER A 9 -54.77 39.89 137.39
C SER A 9 -53.98 39.30 136.22
N ALA A 10 -52.77 39.83 136.02
CA ALA A 10 -51.68 39.03 135.47
C ALA A 10 -51.35 37.86 136.42
N GLY A 11 -50.98 36.72 135.84
CA GLY A 11 -50.40 35.57 136.55
C GLY A 11 -49.42 34.91 135.59
N ALA A 12 -48.24 34.50 136.09
CA ALA A 12 -47.21 33.94 135.23
C ALA A 12 -47.70 32.61 134.59
N PRO A 13 -47.33 32.31 133.34
CA PRO A 13 -47.60 31.00 132.75
C PRO A 13 -46.92 29.93 133.63
N SER A 14 -47.71 29.01 134.18
CA SER A 14 -47.17 27.93 135.00
C SER A 14 -46.22 27.06 134.17
N THR A 15 -45.20 26.50 134.81
CA THR A 15 -44.22 25.63 134.14
C THR A 15 -44.90 24.47 133.41
N ALA A 16 -46.01 23.95 133.93
CA ALA A 16 -46.83 22.92 133.27
C ALA A 16 -47.45 23.38 131.93
N ALA A 17 -47.89 24.64 131.81
CA ALA A 17 -48.44 25.17 130.55
C ALA A 17 -47.35 25.37 129.48
N LEU A 18 -46.15 25.80 129.90
CA LEU A 18 -44.97 25.84 129.03
C LEU A 18 -44.49 24.43 128.66
N LEU A 19 -44.53 23.47 129.58
CA LEU A 19 -44.17 22.07 129.32
C LEU A 19 -45.15 21.45 128.31
N ALA A 20 -46.46 21.64 128.48
CA ALA A 20 -47.47 21.15 127.55
C ALA A 20 -47.34 21.80 126.15
N ARG A 21 -47.04 23.09 126.08
CA ARG A 21 -46.78 23.78 124.80
C ARG A 21 -45.48 23.30 124.15
N ALA A 22 -44.44 23.03 124.93
CA ALA A 22 -43.18 22.47 124.44
C ALA A 22 -43.34 21.02 123.98
N GLN A 23 -44.13 20.21 124.69
CA GLN A 23 -44.49 18.85 124.30
C GLN A 23 -45.28 18.87 122.98
N GLN A 24 -46.32 19.70 122.87
CA GLN A 24 -47.09 19.85 121.62
C GLN A 24 -46.19 20.27 120.44
N VAL A 25 -45.24 21.19 120.64
CA VAL A 25 -44.29 21.59 119.59
C VAL A 25 -43.26 20.49 119.28
N ALA A 26 -42.84 19.70 120.27
CA ALA A 26 -41.97 18.55 120.04
C ALA A 26 -42.70 17.44 119.27
N ASP A 27 -43.94 17.13 119.63
CA ASP A 27 -44.79 16.16 118.95
C ASP A 27 -45.07 16.61 117.49
N GLN A 28 -45.38 17.91 117.29
CA GLN A 28 -45.51 18.50 115.95
C GLN A 28 -44.22 18.41 115.12
N LEU A 29 -43.06 18.74 115.70
CA LEU A 29 -41.76 18.64 115.00
C LEU A 29 -41.39 17.18 114.70
N VAL A 30 -41.76 16.23 115.55
CA VAL A 30 -41.57 14.79 115.30
C VAL A 30 -42.47 14.31 114.16
N ASP A 31 -43.72 14.75 114.09
CA ASP A 31 -44.62 14.38 113.01
C ASP A 31 -44.29 15.13 111.70
N GLU A 32 -43.86 16.39 111.74
CA GLU A 32 -43.30 17.10 110.57
C GLU A 32 -42.04 16.40 110.04
N ALA A 33 -41.11 16.01 110.92
CA ALA A 33 -39.90 15.27 110.53
C ALA A 33 -40.20 13.87 110.00
N ARG A 34 -41.24 13.18 110.51
CA ARG A 34 -41.74 11.91 109.95
C ARG A 34 -42.31 12.10 108.56
N ASN A 35 -43.23 13.04 108.39
CA ASN A 35 -43.84 13.36 107.09
C ASN A 35 -42.77 13.73 106.05
N GLU A 36 -41.74 14.48 106.44
CA GLU A 36 -40.62 14.83 105.57
C GLU A 36 -39.72 13.63 105.26
N ALA A 37 -39.41 12.78 106.24
CA ALA A 37 -38.64 11.55 106.03
C ALA A 37 -39.39 10.54 105.13
N GLU A 38 -40.71 10.43 105.28
CA GLU A 38 -41.57 9.62 104.41
C GLU A 38 -41.62 10.19 102.99
N ARG A 39 -41.75 11.52 102.84
CA ARG A 39 -41.69 12.22 101.54
C ARG A 39 -40.34 12.00 100.85
N LEU A 40 -39.23 12.24 101.54
CA LEU A 40 -37.89 12.00 101.00
C LEU A 40 -37.64 10.52 100.69
N THR A 41 -38.25 9.59 101.44
CA THR A 41 -38.18 8.15 101.14
C THR A 41 -38.97 7.79 99.88
N ALA A 42 -40.13 8.41 99.65
CA ALA A 42 -40.93 8.25 98.42
C ALA A 42 -40.23 8.87 97.20
N ASP A 43 -39.65 10.06 97.34
CA ASP A 43 -38.84 10.71 96.30
C ASP A 43 -37.60 9.87 95.94
N LEU A 44 -36.90 9.33 96.95
CA LEU A 44 -35.76 8.41 96.74
C LEU A 44 -36.19 7.06 96.14
N ALA A 45 -37.38 6.55 96.44
CA ALA A 45 -37.91 5.35 95.79
C ALA A 45 -38.22 5.61 94.30
N THR A 46 -38.81 6.77 93.99
CA THR A 46 -39.11 7.21 92.62
C THR A 46 -37.83 7.37 91.81
N LEU A 47 -36.85 8.16 92.31
CA LEU A 47 -35.54 8.36 91.66
C LEU A 47 -34.76 7.04 91.46
N ARG A 48 -34.90 6.06 92.36
CA ARG A 48 -34.29 4.74 92.20
C ARG A 48 -34.92 3.92 91.07
N GLU A 49 -36.24 4.00 90.90
CA GLU A 49 -36.92 3.32 89.80
C GLU A 49 -36.66 4.01 88.46
N GLU A 50 -36.65 5.34 88.42
CA GLU A 50 -36.23 6.12 87.24
C GLU A 50 -34.80 5.77 86.81
N ALA A 51 -33.84 5.74 87.75
CA ALA A 51 -32.47 5.32 87.47
C ALA A 51 -32.37 3.84 87.02
N ARG A 52 -33.25 2.96 87.53
CA ARG A 52 -33.34 1.56 87.10
C ARG A 52 -33.88 1.43 85.67
N LEU A 53 -34.88 2.24 85.30
CA LEU A 53 -35.45 2.29 83.95
C LEU A 53 -34.43 2.85 82.94
N LEU A 54 -33.81 4.00 83.24
CA LEU A 54 -32.76 4.60 82.41
C LEU A 54 -31.59 3.64 82.19
N LYS A 55 -31.21 2.86 83.21
CA LYS A 55 -30.17 1.82 83.05
C LYS A 55 -30.61 0.72 82.08
N VAL A 56 -31.85 0.23 82.18
CA VAL A 56 -32.38 -0.81 81.27
C VAL A 56 -32.52 -0.29 79.84
N GLU A 57 -32.84 0.99 79.66
CA GLU A 57 -32.87 1.68 78.38
C GLU A 57 -31.46 1.81 77.77
N ALA A 58 -30.47 2.28 78.55
CA ALA A 58 -29.08 2.33 78.11
C ALA A 58 -28.48 0.95 77.79
N GLU A 59 -28.85 -0.10 78.54
CA GLU A 59 -28.44 -1.49 78.24
C GLU A 59 -29.11 -2.01 76.94
N ARG A 60 -30.37 -1.64 76.68
CA ARG A 60 -31.08 -1.93 75.44
C ARG A 60 -30.42 -1.24 74.23
N ASP A 61 -30.12 0.05 74.35
CA ASP A 61 -29.54 0.85 73.27
C ASP A 61 -28.11 0.43 72.96
N ARG A 62 -27.31 0.12 73.99
CA ARG A 62 -25.97 -0.47 73.82
C ARG A 62 -26.05 -1.83 73.10
N ALA A 63 -27.08 -2.62 73.37
CA ALA A 63 -27.34 -3.86 72.63
C ALA A 63 -27.86 -3.62 71.20
N GLU A 64 -28.60 -2.54 70.94
CA GLU A 64 -29.08 -2.14 69.62
C GLU A 64 -27.94 -1.64 68.73
N ALA A 65 -27.12 -0.71 69.23
CA ALA A 65 -25.89 -0.27 68.57
C ALA A 65 -24.94 -1.45 68.31
N GLY A 66 -24.82 -2.39 69.26
CA GLY A 66 -24.07 -3.64 69.09
C GLY A 66 -24.63 -4.60 68.02
N ARG A 67 -25.94 -4.56 67.72
CA ARG A 67 -26.54 -5.26 66.57
C ARG A 67 -26.26 -4.50 65.27
N ALA A 68 -26.52 -3.20 65.25
CA ALA A 68 -26.33 -2.35 64.08
C ALA A 68 -24.88 -2.37 63.58
N ARG A 69 -23.89 -2.27 64.49
CA ARG A 69 -22.47 -2.33 64.11
C ARG A 69 -22.08 -3.69 63.53
N LYS A 70 -22.56 -4.81 64.09
CA LYS A 70 -22.35 -6.15 63.52
C LYS A 70 -22.99 -6.30 62.14
N GLN A 71 -24.15 -5.70 61.90
CA GLN A 71 -24.78 -5.68 60.59
C GLN A 71 -23.98 -4.85 59.60
N ALA A 72 -23.44 -3.69 60.00
CA ALA A 72 -22.53 -2.88 59.18
C ALA A 72 -21.21 -3.60 58.88
N GLU A 73 -20.58 -4.24 59.88
CA GLU A 73 -19.41 -5.11 59.73
C GLU A 73 -19.67 -6.21 58.68
N GLN A 74 -20.83 -6.87 58.73
CA GLN A 74 -21.23 -7.91 57.77
C GLN A 74 -21.47 -7.36 56.36
N VAL A 75 -22.15 -6.22 56.23
CA VAL A 75 -22.40 -5.57 54.92
C VAL A 75 -21.08 -5.09 54.28
N LEU A 76 -20.18 -4.50 55.07
CA LEU A 76 -18.85 -4.07 54.60
C LEU A 76 -17.98 -5.26 54.19
N ALA A 77 -18.04 -6.37 54.92
CA ALA A 77 -17.35 -7.61 54.55
C ALA A 77 -17.91 -8.22 53.25
N GLY A 78 -19.24 -8.26 53.11
CA GLY A 78 -19.93 -8.71 51.89
C GLY A 78 -19.56 -7.87 50.66
N ALA A 79 -19.71 -6.54 50.76
CA ALA A 79 -19.35 -5.61 49.69
C ALA A 79 -17.85 -5.65 49.34
N SER A 80 -16.97 -5.90 50.32
CA SER A 80 -15.54 -6.08 50.07
C SER A 80 -15.23 -7.37 49.31
N ALA A 81 -15.94 -8.46 49.61
CA ALA A 81 -15.81 -9.72 48.88
C ALA A 81 -16.39 -9.63 47.46
N GLU A 82 -17.55 -9.00 47.30
CA GLU A 82 -18.18 -8.73 46.01
C GLU A 82 -17.30 -7.84 45.12
N ALA A 83 -16.78 -6.73 45.66
CA ALA A 83 -15.83 -5.89 44.93
C ALA A 83 -14.56 -6.64 44.53
N SER A 84 -14.04 -7.55 45.39
CA SER A 84 -12.91 -8.40 45.03
C SER A 84 -13.24 -9.39 43.92
N ALA A 85 -14.45 -9.96 43.90
CA ALA A 85 -14.90 -10.86 42.85
C ALA A 85 -15.06 -10.12 41.50
N ILE A 86 -15.68 -8.94 41.51
CA ILE A 86 -15.82 -8.08 40.33
C ILE A 86 -14.45 -7.68 39.76
N VAL A 87 -13.46 -7.38 40.61
CA VAL A 87 -12.09 -7.08 40.15
C VAL A 87 -11.41 -8.31 39.53
N VAL A 88 -11.64 -9.53 40.04
CA VAL A 88 -11.09 -10.76 39.43
C VAL A 88 -11.76 -11.02 38.07
N ASP A 89 -13.09 -11.02 38.01
CA ASP A 89 -13.88 -11.20 36.78
C ASP A 89 -13.50 -10.17 35.71
N ALA A 90 -13.38 -8.88 36.07
CA ALA A 90 -12.95 -7.84 35.14
C ALA A 90 -11.52 -8.05 34.60
N ASN A 91 -10.61 -8.62 35.40
CA ASN A 91 -9.26 -8.97 34.94
C ASN A 91 -9.25 -10.22 34.04
N GLU A 92 -10.08 -11.24 34.34
CA GLU A 92 -10.25 -12.42 33.49
C GLU A 92 -10.87 -12.03 32.14
N GLN A 93 -11.92 -11.20 32.13
CA GLN A 93 -12.51 -10.64 30.92
C GLN A 93 -11.51 -9.77 30.13
N ALA A 94 -10.71 -8.94 30.79
CA ALA A 94 -9.65 -8.17 30.13
C ALA A 94 -8.58 -9.09 29.51
N GLY A 95 -8.19 -10.17 30.19
CA GLY A 95 -7.28 -11.19 29.66
C GLY A 95 -7.84 -11.92 28.44
N LEU A 96 -9.12 -12.29 28.46
CA LEU A 96 -9.82 -12.90 27.33
C LEU A 96 -9.94 -11.94 26.14
N LEU A 97 -10.20 -10.65 26.39
CA LEU A 97 -10.24 -9.60 25.36
C LEU A 97 -8.85 -9.35 24.76
N MET A 98 -7.79 -9.31 25.57
CA MET A 98 -6.41 -9.18 25.07
C MET A 98 -5.98 -10.41 24.27
N SER A 99 -6.33 -11.61 24.73
CA SER A 99 -6.05 -12.87 24.03
C SER A 99 -6.77 -12.96 22.68
N SER A 100 -8.07 -12.63 22.63
CA SER A 100 -8.83 -12.61 21.36
C SER A 100 -8.39 -11.47 20.42
N ALA A 101 -7.98 -10.31 20.94
CA ALA A 101 -7.37 -9.25 20.13
C ALA A 101 -5.99 -9.64 19.55
N ALA A 102 -5.18 -10.38 20.30
CA ALA A 102 -3.91 -10.93 19.79
C ALA A 102 -4.15 -12.01 18.72
N GLY A 103 -5.10 -12.93 18.95
CA GLY A 103 -5.51 -13.91 17.94
C GLY A 103 -6.00 -13.24 16.65
N ALA A 104 -6.90 -12.26 16.76
CA ALA A 104 -7.42 -11.51 15.61
C ALA A 104 -6.33 -10.68 14.89
N ARG A 105 -5.31 -10.18 15.60
CA ARG A 105 -4.12 -9.57 14.99
C ARG A 105 -3.36 -10.60 14.17
N ASP A 106 -3.06 -11.75 14.77
CA ASP A 106 -2.21 -12.77 14.14
C ASP A 106 -2.93 -13.41 12.93
N GLU A 107 -4.24 -13.64 13.02
CA GLU A 107 -5.10 -13.99 11.88
C GLU A 107 -5.10 -12.92 10.78
N GLN A 108 -5.19 -11.63 11.14
CA GLN A 108 -5.16 -10.54 10.15
C GLN A 108 -3.78 -10.43 9.47
N VAL A 109 -2.68 -10.68 10.18
CA VAL A 109 -1.32 -10.69 9.62
C VAL A 109 -1.11 -11.89 8.70
N GLU A 110 -1.47 -13.10 9.12
CA GLU A 110 -1.35 -14.29 8.25
C GLU A 110 -2.28 -14.22 7.03
N ALA A 111 -3.46 -13.60 7.15
CA ALA A 111 -4.31 -13.29 6.00
C ALA A 111 -3.67 -12.26 5.05
N ALA A 112 -3.04 -11.20 5.59
CA ALA A 112 -2.33 -10.21 4.79
C ALA A 112 -1.10 -10.78 4.07
N ARG A 113 -0.35 -11.68 4.72
CA ARG A 113 0.73 -12.46 4.12
C ARG A 113 0.23 -13.37 3.02
N THR A 114 -0.85 -14.11 3.28
CA THR A 114 -1.49 -14.98 2.29
C THR A 114 -2.05 -14.20 1.09
N GLU A 115 -2.54 -12.97 1.27
CA GLU A 115 -2.89 -12.04 0.18
C GLU A 115 -1.64 -11.64 -0.61
N GLY A 116 -0.57 -11.23 0.09
CA GLY A 116 0.70 -10.82 -0.51
C GLY A 116 1.39 -11.93 -1.31
N ASP A 117 1.47 -13.14 -0.78
CA ASP A 117 2.07 -14.29 -1.46
C ASP A 117 1.29 -14.69 -2.70
N LYS A 118 -0.04 -14.62 -2.68
CA LYS A 118 -0.88 -14.82 -3.87
C LYS A 118 -0.65 -13.74 -4.93
N LEU A 119 -0.56 -12.47 -4.53
CA LEU A 119 -0.26 -11.37 -5.45
C LEU A 119 1.14 -11.50 -6.07
N ARG A 120 2.13 -11.96 -5.31
CA ARG A 120 3.50 -12.18 -5.81
C ARG A 120 3.60 -13.40 -6.72
N ALA A 121 2.94 -14.51 -6.38
CA ALA A 121 2.84 -15.68 -7.26
C ALA A 121 2.14 -15.31 -8.58
N GLN A 122 0.98 -14.62 -8.52
CA GLN A 122 0.28 -14.17 -9.73
C GLN A 122 1.14 -13.22 -10.57
N ALA A 123 1.85 -12.26 -9.96
CA ALA A 123 2.74 -11.36 -10.70
C ALA A 123 3.94 -12.09 -11.34
N GLN A 124 4.42 -13.19 -10.74
CA GLN A 124 5.45 -14.05 -11.31
C GLN A 124 4.89 -14.90 -12.46
N ASP A 125 3.71 -15.48 -12.32
CA ASP A 125 3.01 -16.24 -13.37
C ASP A 125 2.69 -15.34 -14.58
N ASP A 126 2.14 -14.14 -14.35
CA ASP A 126 1.89 -13.12 -15.38
C ASP A 126 3.19 -12.75 -16.12
N ALA A 127 4.30 -12.57 -15.38
CA ALA A 127 5.60 -12.24 -15.97
C ALA A 127 6.27 -13.43 -16.69
N VAL A 128 5.96 -14.68 -16.32
CA VAL A 128 6.39 -15.88 -17.06
C VAL A 128 5.56 -16.04 -18.34
N ALA A 129 4.24 -15.86 -18.26
CA ALA A 129 3.35 -15.91 -19.41
C ALA A 129 3.70 -14.84 -20.46
N LEU A 130 3.97 -13.60 -20.03
CA LEU A 130 4.36 -12.51 -20.94
C LEU A 130 5.73 -12.75 -21.61
N ARG A 131 6.68 -13.36 -20.90
CA ARG A 131 7.96 -13.80 -21.48
C ARG A 131 7.76 -14.93 -22.50
N ALA A 132 6.86 -15.88 -22.23
CA ALA A 132 6.53 -16.96 -23.14
C ALA A 132 5.87 -16.43 -24.43
N GLU A 133 4.88 -15.55 -24.32
CA GLU A 133 4.24 -14.86 -25.46
C GLU A 133 5.27 -14.08 -26.30
N ALA A 134 6.17 -13.33 -25.65
CA ALA A 134 7.20 -12.57 -26.34
C ALA A 134 8.28 -13.45 -27.00
N GLN A 135 8.55 -14.64 -26.46
CA GLN A 135 9.44 -15.63 -27.05
C GLN A 135 8.76 -16.35 -28.23
N GLU A 136 7.47 -16.72 -28.13
CA GLU A 136 6.69 -17.27 -29.25
C GLU A 136 6.65 -16.28 -30.42
N LEU A 137 6.30 -15.02 -30.18
CA LEU A 137 6.32 -13.95 -31.19
C LEU A 137 7.71 -13.77 -31.83
N ARG A 138 8.78 -13.96 -31.06
CA ARG A 138 10.16 -13.92 -31.57
C ARG A 138 10.51 -15.12 -32.43
N ASP A 139 10.03 -16.31 -32.09
CA ASP A 139 10.31 -17.54 -32.84
C ASP A 139 9.44 -17.64 -34.11
N THR A 140 8.19 -17.15 -34.09
CA THR A 140 7.41 -16.88 -35.30
C THR A 140 8.16 -15.90 -36.20
N ALA A 141 8.59 -14.74 -35.68
CA ALA A 141 9.35 -13.76 -36.45
C ALA A 141 10.71 -14.29 -36.95
N ALA A 142 11.31 -15.27 -36.28
CA ALA A 142 12.52 -15.95 -36.74
C ALA A 142 12.23 -16.95 -37.87
N THR A 143 11.06 -17.58 -37.87
CA THR A 143 10.55 -18.49 -38.91
C THR A 143 10.14 -17.69 -40.15
N ASP A 144 9.28 -16.67 -40.00
CA ASP A 144 8.93 -15.71 -41.06
C ASP A 144 10.18 -15.17 -41.78
N ARG A 145 11.23 -14.86 -41.01
CA ARG A 145 12.52 -14.38 -41.52
C ARG A 145 13.25 -15.44 -42.35
N ALA A 146 13.21 -16.71 -41.93
CA ALA A 146 13.84 -17.80 -42.66
C ALA A 146 13.10 -18.07 -43.97
N ASP A 147 11.77 -18.15 -43.92
CA ASP A 147 10.90 -18.41 -45.08
C ASP A 147 11.00 -17.29 -46.12
N LEU A 148 11.05 -16.02 -45.68
CA LEU A 148 11.27 -14.87 -46.57
C LEU A 148 12.66 -14.91 -47.25
N LEU A 149 13.71 -15.30 -46.53
CA LEU A 149 15.07 -15.41 -47.09
C LEU A 149 15.19 -16.61 -48.04
N GLU A 150 14.53 -17.73 -47.75
CA GLU A 150 14.55 -18.92 -48.62
C GLU A 150 13.70 -18.71 -49.88
N GLY A 151 12.52 -18.09 -49.76
CA GLY A 151 11.73 -17.67 -50.92
C GLY A 151 12.51 -16.74 -51.85
N ALA A 152 13.23 -15.75 -51.29
CA ALA A 152 14.09 -14.87 -52.08
C ALA A 152 15.28 -15.57 -52.75
N ARG A 153 15.80 -16.67 -52.17
CA ARG A 153 16.81 -17.52 -52.82
C ARG A 153 16.21 -18.30 -53.99
N LEU A 154 15.07 -18.96 -53.78
CA LEU A 154 14.39 -19.73 -54.81
C LEU A 154 13.96 -18.84 -56.00
N GLU A 155 13.50 -17.61 -55.73
CA GLU A 155 13.26 -16.59 -56.77
C GLU A 155 14.55 -16.23 -57.53
N ALA A 156 15.67 -16.04 -56.83
CA ALA A 156 16.95 -15.70 -57.45
C ALA A 156 17.52 -16.86 -58.28
N GLU A 157 17.41 -18.11 -57.80
CA GLU A 157 17.83 -19.31 -58.54
C GLU A 157 16.97 -19.53 -59.79
N ALA A 158 15.65 -19.35 -59.71
CA ALA A 158 14.76 -19.41 -60.86
C ALA A 158 15.05 -18.29 -61.89
N ALA A 159 15.35 -17.07 -61.43
CA ALA A 159 15.75 -15.97 -62.28
C ALA A 159 17.11 -16.23 -62.98
N VAL A 160 18.07 -16.83 -62.28
CA VAL A 160 19.36 -17.25 -62.87
C VAL A 160 19.17 -18.37 -63.89
N GLY A 161 18.34 -19.38 -63.59
CA GLY A 161 18.04 -20.47 -64.52
C GLY A 161 17.38 -19.98 -65.82
N THR A 162 16.32 -19.20 -65.73
CA THR A 162 15.63 -18.63 -66.91
C THR A 162 16.52 -17.68 -67.71
N ALA A 163 17.42 -16.93 -67.06
CA ALA A 163 18.42 -16.11 -67.73
C ALA A 163 19.50 -16.96 -68.44
N GLN A 164 19.93 -18.08 -67.85
CA GLN A 164 20.85 -19.04 -68.47
C GLN A 164 20.22 -19.72 -69.69
N GLU A 165 18.96 -20.16 -69.61
CA GLU A 165 18.22 -20.71 -70.75
C GLU A 165 18.09 -19.69 -71.88
N THR A 166 17.78 -18.44 -71.55
CA THR A 166 17.67 -17.35 -72.54
C THR A 166 19.02 -17.06 -73.20
N ALA A 167 20.11 -16.99 -72.43
CA ALA A 167 21.46 -16.80 -72.96
C ALA A 167 21.91 -17.98 -73.84
N ALA A 168 21.62 -19.22 -73.45
CA ALA A 168 21.93 -20.40 -74.25
C ALA A 168 21.17 -20.40 -75.59
N ARG A 169 19.88 -20.00 -75.58
CA ARG A 169 19.09 -19.86 -76.81
C ARG A 169 19.70 -18.79 -77.74
N LEU A 170 20.01 -17.60 -77.21
CA LEU A 170 20.62 -16.51 -77.98
C LEU A 170 21.98 -16.88 -78.58
N VAL A 171 22.79 -17.68 -77.88
CA VAL A 171 24.07 -18.18 -78.40
C VAL A 171 23.87 -19.14 -79.58
N GLU A 172 22.91 -20.06 -79.52
CA GLU A 172 22.63 -20.98 -80.65
C GLU A 172 21.86 -20.29 -81.79
N GLU A 173 21.02 -19.29 -81.50
CA GLU A 173 20.41 -18.40 -82.51
C GLU A 173 21.50 -17.61 -83.27
N ALA A 174 22.41 -16.93 -82.56
CA ALA A 174 23.53 -16.20 -83.14
C ALA A 174 24.52 -17.11 -83.88
N ARG A 175 24.75 -18.34 -83.39
CA ARG A 175 25.54 -19.36 -84.08
C ARG A 175 24.90 -19.78 -85.40
N THR A 176 23.58 -19.99 -85.40
CA THR A 176 22.82 -20.39 -86.59
C THR A 176 22.83 -19.28 -87.64
N ALA A 177 22.57 -18.04 -87.24
CA ALA A 177 22.68 -16.87 -88.13
C ALA A 177 24.11 -16.69 -88.66
N GLY A 178 25.12 -16.83 -87.80
CA GLY A 178 26.53 -16.77 -88.20
C GLY A 178 26.91 -17.83 -89.24
N GLN A 179 26.40 -19.06 -89.10
CA GLN A 179 26.58 -20.11 -90.11
C GLN A 179 25.87 -19.76 -91.42
N GLN A 180 24.63 -19.25 -91.37
CA GLN A 180 23.88 -18.83 -92.56
C GLN A 180 24.58 -17.70 -93.32
N HIS A 181 25.15 -16.70 -92.63
CA HIS A 181 25.95 -15.65 -93.28
C HIS A 181 27.24 -16.21 -93.89
N LEU A 182 27.92 -17.17 -93.24
CA LEU A 182 29.11 -17.83 -93.82
C LEU A 182 28.77 -18.65 -95.07
N ASP A 183 27.66 -19.39 -95.04
CA ASP A 183 27.20 -20.20 -96.17
C ASP A 183 26.77 -19.29 -97.35
N SER A 184 26.04 -18.20 -97.06
CA SER A 184 25.64 -17.19 -98.05
C SER A 184 26.85 -16.50 -98.68
N ALA A 185 27.76 -15.94 -97.86
CA ALA A 185 28.97 -15.28 -98.36
C ALA A 185 29.90 -16.24 -99.12
N THR A 186 29.91 -17.53 -98.77
CA THR A 186 30.62 -18.56 -99.55
C THR A 186 29.98 -18.75 -100.92
N SER A 187 28.65 -18.88 -100.98
CA SER A 187 27.88 -18.98 -102.22
C SER A 187 28.04 -17.76 -103.12
N GLU A 188 27.99 -16.55 -102.56
CA GLU A 188 28.29 -15.31 -103.29
C GLU A 188 29.74 -15.28 -103.81
N ALA A 189 30.71 -15.64 -102.98
CA ALA A 189 32.11 -15.69 -103.39
C ALA A 189 32.36 -16.75 -104.48
N GLU A 190 31.60 -17.86 -104.51
CA GLU A 190 31.64 -18.85 -105.60
C GLU A 190 30.96 -18.34 -106.87
N SER A 191 29.79 -17.70 -106.75
CA SER A 191 29.08 -17.04 -107.86
C SER A 191 29.92 -15.94 -108.51
N LEU A 192 30.58 -15.10 -107.71
CA LEU A 192 31.49 -14.06 -108.18
C LEU A 192 32.75 -14.66 -108.84
N ARG A 193 33.32 -15.74 -108.29
CA ARG A 193 34.42 -16.49 -108.92
C ARG A 193 34.00 -17.11 -110.26
N ALA A 194 32.80 -17.68 -110.36
CA ALA A 194 32.26 -18.23 -111.61
C ALA A 194 32.00 -17.15 -112.67
N SER A 195 31.43 -16.02 -112.25
CA SER A 195 31.18 -14.84 -113.11
C SER A 195 32.49 -14.24 -113.61
N ALA A 196 33.46 -14.02 -112.72
CA ALA A 196 34.79 -13.52 -113.07
C ALA A 196 35.59 -14.50 -113.94
N SER A 197 35.42 -15.83 -113.76
CA SER A 197 36.00 -16.85 -114.63
C SER A 197 35.39 -16.81 -116.04
N THR A 198 34.06 -16.66 -116.13
CA THR A 198 33.33 -16.51 -117.39
C THR A 198 33.75 -15.24 -118.14
N GLU A 199 33.79 -14.09 -117.46
CA GLU A 199 34.20 -12.83 -118.09
C GLU A 199 35.71 -12.80 -118.38
N SER A 200 36.54 -13.52 -117.61
CA SER A 200 37.97 -13.75 -117.93
C SER A 200 38.16 -14.67 -119.14
N ALA A 201 37.28 -15.65 -119.37
CA ALA A 201 37.26 -16.41 -120.62
C ALA A 201 36.86 -15.50 -121.79
N ARG A 202 35.75 -14.78 -121.66
CA ARG A 202 35.28 -13.80 -122.64
C ARG A 202 36.33 -12.76 -123.00
N MET A 203 36.96 -12.11 -122.02
CA MET A 203 38.03 -11.14 -122.26
C MET A 203 39.25 -11.76 -122.93
N ARG A 204 39.55 -13.05 -122.71
CA ARG A 204 40.61 -13.76 -123.45
C ARG A 204 40.19 -14.07 -124.88
N ASP A 205 38.94 -14.43 -125.12
CA ASP A 205 38.40 -14.67 -126.46
C ASP A 205 38.32 -13.36 -127.26
N GLU A 206 37.75 -12.30 -126.69
CA GLU A 206 37.72 -10.94 -127.25
C GLU A 206 39.13 -10.36 -127.43
N ALA A 207 40.07 -10.59 -126.50
CA ALA A 207 41.48 -10.23 -126.70
C ALA A 207 42.16 -11.08 -127.77
N SER A 208 41.77 -12.35 -127.97
CA SER A 208 42.30 -13.18 -129.05
C SER A 208 41.82 -12.67 -130.42
N LEU A 209 40.54 -12.31 -130.53
CA LEU A 209 39.96 -11.65 -131.69
C LEU A 209 40.61 -10.29 -131.93
N HIS A 210 40.83 -9.49 -130.88
CA HIS A 210 41.59 -8.24 -130.98
C HIS A 210 43.07 -8.47 -131.33
N VAL A 211 43.70 -9.59 -130.98
CA VAL A 211 45.07 -9.92 -131.40
C VAL A 211 45.11 -10.41 -132.85
N GLU A 212 44.07 -11.06 -133.36
CA GLU A 212 43.95 -11.36 -134.80
C GLU A 212 43.62 -10.11 -135.61
N GLU A 213 42.69 -9.26 -135.15
CA GLU A 213 42.36 -7.95 -135.71
C GLU A 213 43.58 -7.02 -135.66
N LEU A 214 44.35 -7.02 -134.56
CA LEU A 214 45.59 -6.25 -134.44
C LEU A 214 46.70 -6.86 -135.29
N ARG A 215 46.81 -8.18 -135.47
CA ARG A 215 47.74 -8.78 -136.44
C ARG A 215 47.37 -8.45 -137.88
N ARG A 216 46.07 -8.37 -138.20
CA ARG A 216 45.56 -7.97 -139.52
C ARG A 216 45.84 -6.49 -139.78
N THR A 217 45.52 -5.62 -138.82
CA THR A 217 45.69 -4.18 -138.94
C THR A 217 47.15 -3.74 -138.79
N THR A 218 47.93 -4.28 -137.84
CA THR A 218 49.41 -4.12 -137.79
C THR A 218 50.15 -4.89 -138.87
N GLY A 219 49.51 -5.80 -139.60
CA GLY A 219 49.97 -6.17 -140.94
C GLY A 219 49.98 -4.94 -141.84
N SER A 220 48.80 -4.36 -142.10
CA SER A 220 48.66 -3.14 -142.91
C SER A 220 49.31 -1.87 -142.33
N GLU A 221 49.55 -1.82 -141.01
CA GLU A 221 50.15 -0.70 -140.28
C GLU A 221 51.66 -0.88 -140.04
N VAL A 222 52.22 -2.08 -140.02
CA VAL A 222 53.68 -2.25 -140.25
C VAL A 222 53.99 -1.99 -141.73
N ASP A 223 53.04 -2.19 -142.64
CA ASP A 223 53.09 -1.65 -143.99
C ASP A 223 52.84 -0.12 -144.05
N GLN A 224 52.57 0.58 -142.92
CA GLN A 224 52.26 2.03 -142.87
C GLN A 224 53.14 2.89 -141.92
N MET A 225 53.39 2.51 -140.68
CA MET A 225 54.33 3.20 -139.77
C MET A 225 55.80 3.01 -140.16
N ARG A 226 56.08 2.00 -141.00
CA ARG A 226 57.29 1.92 -141.85
C ARG A 226 57.39 3.07 -142.86
N ARG A 227 56.43 4.01 -142.83
CA ARG A 227 56.40 5.31 -143.53
C ARG A 227 56.40 6.56 -142.58
N ILE A 228 56.51 6.49 -141.21
CA ILE A 228 56.14 7.62 -140.26
C ILE A 228 56.99 8.04 -138.97
N ALA A 229 57.06 7.29 -137.84
CA ALA A 229 56.83 7.64 -136.35
C ALA A 229 57.67 8.59 -135.35
N GLU A 230 57.04 9.22 -134.25
CA GLU A 230 57.52 9.93 -132.94
C GLU A 230 56.43 10.37 -131.79
N GLU A 231 56.69 10.72 -130.45
CA GLU A 231 55.80 11.45 -129.37
C GLU A 231 56.33 11.85 -127.86
N THR A 232 55.50 12.28 -126.80
CA THR A 232 55.79 13.14 -125.52
C THR A 232 55.18 12.89 -124.02
N LEU A 233 55.00 13.88 -123.03
CA LEU A 233 54.89 13.78 -121.46
C LEU A 233 54.01 14.82 -120.53
N ALA A 234 53.99 14.80 -119.12
CA ALA A 234 53.03 15.53 -118.12
C ALA A 234 53.44 15.96 -116.59
N ALA A 235 52.51 16.42 -115.62
CA ALA A 235 52.69 17.06 -114.20
C ALA A 235 51.56 16.77 -113.04
N ALA A 236 51.25 17.30 -111.78
CA ALA A 236 51.50 18.45 -110.76
C ALA A 236 51.01 18.25 -109.20
N ARG A 237 50.83 19.26 -108.22
CA ARG A 237 50.51 19.16 -106.68
C ARG A 237 49.96 20.43 -105.82
N ALA A 238 49.43 20.33 -104.51
CA ALA A 238 49.63 21.21 -103.21
C ALA A 238 48.56 21.41 -101.98
N GLU A 239 48.94 21.24 -100.65
CA GLU A 239 48.83 21.90 -99.23
C GLU A 239 47.58 22.52 -98.35
N SER A 240 47.57 22.58 -96.94
CA SER A 240 46.59 23.31 -95.92
C SER A 240 46.85 23.31 -94.30
N GLU A 241 46.13 24.06 -93.34
CA GLU A 241 46.27 24.13 -91.77
C GLU A 241 45.26 24.97 -90.77
N GLU A 242 45.21 24.78 -89.38
CA GLU A 242 45.04 25.67 -88.10
C GLU A 242 43.86 25.76 -86.96
N LYS A 243 44.18 26.01 -85.61
CA LYS A 243 43.52 26.69 -84.34
C LYS A 243 42.71 26.03 -83.09
N LEU A 244 42.37 26.77 -81.96
CA LEU A 244 42.27 26.29 -80.48
C LEU A 244 41.38 26.96 -79.30
N ARG A 245 41.01 26.20 -78.20
CA ARG A 245 40.97 26.45 -76.66
C ARG A 245 39.75 26.95 -75.77
N HIS A 246 39.42 26.27 -74.61
CA HIS A 246 39.01 26.73 -73.18
C HIS A 246 38.51 25.54 -72.24
N ALA A 247 38.10 25.49 -70.92
CA ALA A 247 37.88 26.32 -69.65
C ALA A 247 37.82 25.46 -68.29
N ALA A 248 37.41 25.98 -67.07
CA ALA A 248 37.46 25.38 -65.67
C ALA A 248 36.59 26.15 -64.57
N GLU A 249 36.31 25.85 -63.24
CA GLU A 249 36.23 24.69 -62.25
C GLU A 249 35.86 25.12 -60.73
N GLN A 250 35.58 24.19 -59.75
CA GLN A 250 35.70 24.22 -58.20
C GLN A 250 34.53 24.25 -57.13
N THR A 251 34.78 23.75 -55.87
CA THR A 251 33.78 23.28 -54.81
C THR A 251 34.16 23.39 -53.27
N GLU A 252 33.27 22.95 -52.33
CA GLU A 252 33.51 22.24 -51.00
C GLU A 252 33.08 22.86 -49.62
N TRP A 253 32.33 22.09 -48.78
CA TRP A 253 32.38 22.07 -47.27
C TRP A 253 31.68 20.83 -46.66
N ALA A 254 32.24 20.25 -45.59
CA ALA A 254 31.56 19.33 -44.66
C ALA A 254 32.19 19.26 -43.24
N THR A 255 31.49 18.60 -42.30
CA THR A 255 32.01 17.95 -41.06
C THR A 255 32.34 18.80 -39.80
N ARG A 256 31.37 18.85 -38.88
CA ARG A 256 31.48 18.69 -37.39
C ARG A 256 30.04 18.52 -36.82
N THR A 257 29.72 17.81 -35.74
CA THR A 257 30.42 17.61 -34.45
C THR A 257 30.07 16.23 -33.83
N VAL A 258 30.89 15.78 -32.86
CA VAL A 258 30.81 14.48 -32.16
C VAL A 258 30.98 14.72 -30.64
N GLU A 259 30.71 13.69 -29.81
CA GLU A 259 31.02 13.55 -28.36
C GLU A 259 30.25 14.36 -27.29
N SER A 260 29.53 13.62 -26.43
CA SER A 260 29.39 13.87 -24.98
C SER A 260 28.84 12.61 -24.29
N VAL A 261 29.36 12.22 -23.10
CA VAL A 261 29.25 10.84 -22.57
C VAL A 261 29.20 10.74 -21.01
N LEU A 262 28.15 10.08 -20.50
CA LEU A 262 27.99 9.27 -19.25
C LEU A 262 28.16 9.82 -17.79
N ALA A 263 27.59 9.01 -16.88
CA ALA A 263 27.72 8.87 -15.41
C ALA A 263 26.82 9.71 -14.47
N GLY A 264 26.29 9.19 -13.33
CA GLY A 264 26.16 7.77 -12.88
C GLY A 264 26.12 7.54 -11.34
N ALA A 265 25.15 6.75 -10.84
CA ALA A 265 25.08 6.07 -9.51
C ALA A 265 25.03 6.94 -8.21
N ALA A 266 24.57 6.48 -7.02
CA ALA A 266 23.63 5.41 -6.57
C ALA A 266 23.38 5.51 -5.02
N SER A 267 22.53 4.62 -4.45
CA SER A 267 22.45 4.21 -3.00
C SER A 267 21.80 5.19 -1.97
N GLU A 268 21.21 4.80 -0.82
CA GLU A 268 20.40 3.61 -0.39
C GLU A 268 19.72 3.90 0.99
N ALA A 269 19.04 2.92 1.62
CA ALA A 269 18.08 3.06 2.74
C ALA A 269 18.67 3.26 4.17
N GLU A 270 17.82 3.50 5.20
CA GLU A 270 17.61 2.56 6.36
C GLU A 270 16.76 3.07 7.58
N SER A 271 15.85 2.20 8.07
CA SER A 271 15.22 2.03 9.43
C SER A 271 14.49 3.15 10.23
N ILE A 272 13.16 3.00 10.33
CA ILE A 272 12.36 2.65 11.55
C ILE A 272 12.93 2.93 12.97
N ARG A 273 12.11 3.58 13.85
CA ARG A 273 11.86 3.17 15.27
C ARG A 273 10.65 3.87 15.94
N LYS A 274 10.22 3.38 17.13
CA LYS A 274 8.95 3.69 17.84
C LYS A 274 9.15 4.30 19.26
N ALA A 275 8.09 4.92 19.81
CA ALA A 275 7.56 4.80 21.21
C ALA A 275 7.68 5.92 22.30
N SER A 276 6.59 5.98 23.11
CA SER A 276 6.44 6.18 24.59
C SER A 276 6.42 7.53 25.36
N HIS A 277 5.23 7.86 25.89
CA HIS A 277 4.77 8.15 27.30
C HIS A 277 5.34 9.23 28.28
N ALA A 278 4.40 10.09 28.75
CA ALA A 278 3.89 10.35 30.14
C ALA A 278 4.69 11.05 31.30
N ASP A 279 4.09 12.15 31.78
CA ASP A 279 3.76 12.65 33.16
C ASP A 279 4.66 12.52 34.42
N ALA A 280 4.65 13.57 35.27
CA ALA A 280 5.02 13.51 36.70
C ALA A 280 4.57 14.72 37.58
N GLY A 281 4.14 14.45 38.83
CA GLY A 281 4.79 15.01 40.04
C GLY A 281 4.26 16.29 40.72
N ASP A 282 3.89 16.15 42.00
CA ASP A 282 3.48 17.22 42.94
C ASP A 282 4.50 17.36 44.09
N HIS A 283 4.54 18.49 44.82
CA HIS A 283 5.08 18.48 46.21
C HIS A 283 4.62 19.64 47.10
N VAL A 284 4.46 19.33 48.40
CA VAL A 284 3.92 20.19 49.47
C VAL A 284 5.05 20.96 50.20
N ARG A 285 4.65 21.85 51.13
CA ARG A 285 5.30 22.10 52.45
C ARG A 285 6.44 23.15 52.51
N LEU A 286 6.08 24.36 52.94
CA LEU A 286 6.94 25.24 53.76
C LEU A 286 6.11 26.14 54.73
N VAL A 287 6.56 26.29 56.01
CA VAL A 287 6.07 27.21 57.10
C VAL A 287 4.63 26.98 57.66
N ARG A 288 4.25 26.82 58.95
CA ARG A 288 4.84 26.51 60.32
C ARG A 288 5.31 27.63 61.34
N GLN A 289 4.66 27.78 62.57
CA GLN A 289 5.18 27.88 64.04
C GLN A 289 4.51 28.84 65.21
N ARG A 290 3.86 28.38 66.43
CA ARG A 290 3.71 28.88 67.98
C ARG A 290 2.33 28.80 68.95
N LEU A 291 2.25 28.63 70.38
CA LEU A 291 1.07 28.87 71.47
C LEU A 291 1.14 28.49 73.11
N GLN A 292 0.15 28.78 74.13
CA GLN A 292 -0.02 28.44 75.70
C GLN A 292 -1.40 28.86 76.55
N GLY A 293 -1.98 28.74 77.87
CA GLY A 293 -1.92 28.25 79.39
C GLY A 293 -3.15 28.53 80.52
N VAL A 294 -3.28 28.10 81.88
CA VAL A 294 -4.50 28.19 82.95
C VAL A 294 -4.42 28.10 84.63
N ILE A 295 -5.50 28.10 85.58
CA ILE A 295 -5.57 28.17 87.20
C ILE A 295 -6.89 27.73 88.15
N ALA A 296 -7.03 27.83 89.59
CA ALA A 296 -8.19 27.52 90.66
C ALA A 296 -7.92 27.65 92.30
N ALA A 297 -8.61 27.42 93.55
CA ALA A 297 -9.91 27.01 94.40
C ALA A 297 -9.87 27.32 96.06
N VAL A 298 -10.62 27.02 97.26
CA VAL A 298 -11.89 26.42 98.03
C VAL A 298 -12.03 26.50 99.70
N ASP A 299 -13.18 26.35 100.56
CA ASP A 299 -13.35 26.26 102.18
C ASP A 299 -14.77 25.97 103.04
N ALA A 300 -14.91 25.62 104.43
CA ALA A 300 -16.05 25.85 105.54
C ALA A 300 -16.72 24.78 106.67
N ARG A 301 -17.22 25.07 107.99
CA ARG A 301 -18.23 24.31 109.01
C ARG A 301 -18.78 24.87 110.48
N VAL A 302 -19.52 24.13 111.45
CA VAL A 302 -20.34 24.55 112.77
C VAL A 302 -20.62 23.56 114.09
N ALA A 303 -21.45 23.85 115.22
CA ALA A 303 -21.55 23.25 116.71
C ALA A 303 -22.95 23.13 117.64
N LEU A 304 -23.06 22.98 119.07
CA LEU A 304 -23.30 21.71 119.97
C LEU A 304 -24.06 21.57 121.45
N GLU A 305 -25.35 21.11 121.64
CA GLU A 305 -26.00 20.07 122.60
C GLU A 305 -27.57 20.00 122.54
N LEU A 306 -28.36 21.04 122.89
CA LEU A 306 -29.66 21.20 122.16
C LEU A 306 -29.35 21.45 120.68
N ALA A 307 -28.17 22.02 120.40
CA ALA A 307 -27.52 22.00 119.11
C ALA A 307 -26.67 20.72 118.88
N GLU A 308 -26.80 19.65 119.67
CA GLU A 308 -26.45 18.25 119.35
C GLU A 308 -27.71 17.45 119.09
N ALA A 309 -28.87 17.79 119.63
CA ALA A 309 -30.14 17.25 119.16
C ALA A 309 -30.57 17.94 117.86
N ARG A 310 -30.31 19.24 117.74
CA ARG A 310 -30.37 19.98 116.48
C ARG A 310 -29.12 19.81 115.62
N GLN A 311 -27.88 19.63 116.10
CA GLN A 311 -26.87 19.04 115.20
C GLN A 311 -27.37 17.66 114.80
N ARG A 312 -27.59 16.65 115.65
CA ARG A 312 -28.03 15.31 115.22
C ARG A 312 -29.25 15.33 114.27
N ALA A 313 -30.20 16.27 114.39
CA ALA A 313 -31.26 16.46 113.39
C ALA A 313 -30.81 17.21 112.12
N ASP A 314 -30.07 18.32 112.25
CA ASP A 314 -29.46 19.10 111.15
C ASP A 314 -28.28 18.37 110.51
N GLU A 315 -27.75 17.30 111.12
CA GLU A 315 -26.66 16.38 110.76
C GLU A 315 -27.25 15.14 110.15
N ILE A 316 -28.34 14.58 110.66
CA ILE A 316 -29.11 13.61 109.87
C ILE A 316 -29.68 14.31 108.63
N ALA A 317 -30.06 15.58 108.70
CA ALA A 317 -30.47 16.37 107.53
C ALA A 317 -29.28 16.84 106.67
N GLN A 318 -28.12 17.21 107.23
CA GLN A 318 -26.91 17.52 106.46
C GLN A 318 -26.36 16.26 105.81
N ASP A 319 -26.30 15.12 106.50
CA ASP A 319 -25.87 13.82 105.98
C ASP A 319 -26.87 13.28 104.97
N ALA A 320 -28.19 13.45 105.17
CA ALA A 320 -29.19 13.08 104.16
C ALA A 320 -29.13 14.03 102.95
N ALA A 321 -28.93 15.33 103.15
CA ALA A 321 -28.75 16.29 102.05
C ALA A 321 -27.40 16.13 101.36
N HIS A 322 -26.35 15.74 102.07
CA HIS A 322 -25.00 15.48 101.58
C HIS A 322 -24.98 14.16 100.82
N ALA A 323 -25.49 13.07 101.39
CA ALA A 323 -25.70 11.81 100.66
C ALA A 323 -26.64 12.00 99.46
N ALA A 324 -27.69 12.83 99.55
CA ALA A 324 -28.54 13.14 98.40
C ALA A 324 -27.89 14.12 97.41
N ALA A 325 -26.87 14.89 97.80
CA ALA A 325 -26.05 15.71 96.91
C ALA A 325 -24.95 14.86 96.25
N GLU A 326 -24.32 13.95 96.98
CA GLU A 326 -23.41 12.92 96.51
C GLU A 326 -24.11 12.01 95.52
N ARG A 327 -25.27 11.42 95.83
CA ARG A 327 -26.02 10.59 94.87
C ARG A 327 -26.48 11.38 93.65
N ARG A 328 -26.81 12.67 93.77
CA ARG A 328 -27.09 13.54 92.60
C ARG A 328 -25.83 13.87 91.81
N ALA A 329 -24.69 14.04 92.46
CA ALA A 329 -23.39 14.29 91.82
C ALA A 329 -22.83 13.03 91.14
N GLU A 330 -22.95 11.85 91.76
CA GLU A 330 -22.69 10.54 91.17
C GLU A 330 -23.59 10.29 89.96
N ALA A 331 -24.92 10.51 90.10
CA ALA A 331 -25.85 10.33 88.98
C ALA A 331 -25.55 11.31 87.84
N LYS A 332 -25.24 12.58 88.15
CA LYS A 332 -24.81 13.56 87.15
C LYS A 332 -23.49 13.16 86.49
N ALA A 333 -22.49 12.74 87.26
CA ALA A 333 -21.20 12.31 86.72
C ALA A 333 -21.33 11.03 85.88
N ALA A 334 -22.24 10.13 86.24
CA ALA A 334 -22.56 8.94 85.45
C ALA A 334 -23.28 9.30 84.14
N LEU A 335 -24.16 10.31 84.14
CA LEU A 335 -24.77 10.86 82.92
C LEU A 335 -23.74 11.57 82.05
N GLU A 336 -22.93 12.48 82.61
CA GLU A 336 -21.84 13.18 81.89
C GLU A 336 -20.81 12.19 81.33
N GLN A 337 -20.52 11.09 82.04
CA GLN A 337 -19.69 10.00 81.52
C GLN A 337 -20.40 9.21 80.41
N ALA A 338 -21.68 8.88 80.56
CA ALA A 338 -22.44 8.14 79.55
C ALA A 338 -22.61 8.95 78.25
N GLU A 339 -22.87 10.25 78.36
CA GLU A 339 -22.90 11.19 77.23
C GLU A 339 -21.52 11.29 76.56
N ALA A 340 -20.43 11.39 77.34
CA ALA A 340 -19.07 11.40 76.80
C ALA A 340 -18.65 10.07 76.16
N GLU A 341 -19.09 8.91 76.69
CA GLU A 341 -18.89 7.59 76.07
C GLU A 341 -19.71 7.46 74.78
N ALA A 342 -20.98 7.89 74.78
CA ALA A 342 -21.83 7.86 73.59
C ALA A 342 -21.29 8.78 72.48
N ALA A 343 -20.88 10.00 72.83
CA ALA A 343 -20.27 10.95 71.89
C ALA A 343 -18.96 10.41 71.29
N ARG A 344 -18.13 9.71 72.08
CA ARG A 344 -16.94 9.01 71.57
C ARG A 344 -17.31 7.87 70.63
N VAL A 345 -18.25 7.00 70.99
CA VAL A 345 -18.68 5.88 70.14
C VAL A 345 -19.27 6.36 68.82
N VAL A 346 -20.03 7.47 68.82
CA VAL A 346 -20.53 8.11 67.59
C VAL A 346 -19.38 8.70 66.77
N ALA A 347 -18.46 9.43 67.40
CA ALA A 347 -17.29 9.98 66.72
C ALA A 347 -16.43 8.88 66.08
N ASP A 348 -16.02 7.87 66.84
CA ASP A 348 -15.21 6.73 66.39
C ASP A 348 -15.88 5.99 65.22
N ALA A 349 -17.20 5.79 65.26
CA ALA A 349 -17.96 5.15 64.19
C ALA A 349 -18.08 6.03 62.93
N THR A 350 -18.19 7.35 63.07
CA THR A 350 -18.13 8.28 61.94
C THR A 350 -16.72 8.29 61.31
N ASP A 351 -15.68 8.38 62.14
CA ASP A 351 -14.26 8.30 61.77
C ASP A 351 -13.94 7.00 61.00
N GLU A 352 -14.49 5.86 61.42
CA GLU A 352 -14.31 4.57 60.74
C GLU A 352 -15.10 4.51 59.42
N SER A 353 -16.32 5.05 59.39
CA SER A 353 -17.18 5.12 58.20
C SER A 353 -16.57 6.00 57.10
N GLU A 354 -16.12 7.22 57.43
CA GLU A 354 -15.46 8.12 56.48
C GLU A 354 -14.19 7.48 55.91
N ARG A 355 -13.34 6.91 56.78
CA ARG A 355 -12.15 6.15 56.33
C ARG A 355 -12.50 4.93 55.49
N ALA A 356 -13.69 4.32 55.65
CA ALA A 356 -14.13 3.21 54.81
C ALA A 356 -14.55 3.70 53.43
N VAL A 357 -15.30 4.81 53.35
CA VAL A 357 -15.67 5.48 52.09
C VAL A 357 -14.42 5.90 51.33
N GLU A 358 -13.47 6.59 51.95
CA GLU A 358 -12.20 6.99 51.31
C GLU A 358 -11.40 5.81 50.73
N ARG A 359 -11.48 4.61 51.35
CA ARG A 359 -10.81 3.41 50.84
C ARG A 359 -11.54 2.81 49.63
N LEU A 360 -12.87 2.86 49.63
CA LEU A 360 -13.69 2.38 48.51
C LEU A 360 -13.60 3.33 47.31
N GLU A 361 -13.61 4.64 47.52
CA GLU A 361 -13.45 5.64 46.47
C GLU A 361 -12.07 5.59 45.82
N ARG A 362 -10.99 5.43 46.60
CA ARG A 362 -9.64 5.20 46.06
C ARG A 362 -9.56 3.93 45.22
N ARG A 363 -10.03 2.79 45.74
CA ARG A 363 -10.08 1.52 44.99
C ARG A 363 -10.90 1.62 43.71
N ARG A 364 -12.00 2.38 43.73
CA ARG A 364 -12.81 2.66 42.56
C ARG A 364 -12.05 3.50 41.53
N ALA A 365 -11.39 4.58 41.93
CA ALA A 365 -10.58 5.41 41.04
C ALA A 365 -9.38 4.64 40.46
N GLU A 366 -8.72 3.80 41.26
CA GLU A 366 -7.67 2.87 40.83
C GLU A 366 -8.19 1.89 39.77
N ALA A 367 -9.36 1.28 39.97
CA ALA A 367 -9.99 0.37 39.02
C ALA A 367 -10.48 1.06 37.73
N GLU A 368 -11.10 2.24 37.83
CA GLU A 368 -11.54 3.03 36.68
C GLU A 368 -10.34 3.49 35.83
N SER A 369 -9.24 3.91 36.47
CA SER A 369 -7.97 4.24 35.81
C SER A 369 -7.31 3.01 35.16
N GLY A 370 -7.25 1.88 35.87
CA GLY A 370 -6.75 0.62 35.32
C GLY A 370 -7.53 0.18 34.06
N ALA A 371 -8.86 0.22 34.12
CA ALA A 371 -9.72 -0.09 32.99
C ALA A 371 -9.56 0.92 31.82
N ALA A 372 -9.36 2.21 32.10
CA ALA A 372 -9.07 3.20 31.07
C ALA A 372 -7.72 2.93 30.38
N ASN A 373 -6.67 2.63 31.14
CA ASN A 373 -5.34 2.30 30.62
C ASN A 373 -5.36 1.01 29.78
N LEU A 374 -6.06 -0.04 30.21
CA LEU A 374 -6.24 -1.27 29.43
C LEU A 374 -6.95 -1.01 28.09
N ARG A 375 -8.02 -0.21 28.07
CA ARG A 375 -8.70 0.20 26.82
C ARG A 375 -7.77 0.99 25.90
N ALA A 376 -6.94 1.89 26.45
CA ALA A 376 -5.98 2.68 25.67
C ALA A 376 -4.90 1.79 25.03
N LEU A 377 -4.34 0.83 25.79
CA LEU A 377 -3.34 -0.12 25.28
C LEU A 377 -3.91 -1.04 24.19
N VAL A 378 -5.14 -1.56 24.37
CA VAL A 378 -5.81 -2.38 23.36
C VAL A 378 -6.13 -1.55 22.10
N ALA A 379 -6.56 -0.29 22.25
CA ALA A 379 -6.77 0.60 21.12
C ALA A 379 -5.46 0.89 20.36
N GLU A 380 -4.36 1.14 21.06
CA GLU A 380 -3.06 1.35 20.42
C GLU A 380 -2.61 0.10 19.65
N GLU A 381 -2.64 -1.09 20.26
CA GLU A 381 -2.26 -2.35 19.61
C GLU A 381 -3.14 -2.66 18.38
N VAL A 382 -4.44 -2.38 18.42
CA VAL A 382 -5.33 -2.53 17.26
C VAL A 382 -4.99 -1.53 16.14
N THR A 383 -4.65 -0.28 16.46
CA THR A 383 -4.19 0.68 15.43
C THR A 383 -2.83 0.31 14.84
N ARG A 384 -1.91 -0.20 15.68
CA ARG A 384 -0.58 -0.68 15.31
C ARG A 384 -0.67 -1.89 14.38
N SER A 385 -1.45 -2.90 14.75
CA SER A 385 -1.81 -4.06 13.93
C SER A 385 -2.31 -3.66 12.54
N ARG A 386 -3.30 -2.76 12.50
CA ARG A 386 -3.90 -2.29 11.24
C ARG A 386 -2.91 -1.50 10.37
N ALA A 387 -1.98 -0.75 10.97
CA ALA A 387 -0.93 -0.06 10.24
C ALA A 387 0.11 -1.04 9.68
N GLU A 388 0.54 -2.03 10.47
CA GLU A 388 1.53 -3.04 10.05
C GLU A 388 0.96 -3.94 8.93
N ALA A 389 -0.29 -4.38 9.03
CA ALA A 389 -1.00 -5.12 7.97
C ALA A 389 -1.40 -4.24 6.75
N ALA A 390 -1.31 -2.91 6.84
CA ALA A 390 -1.44 -2.01 5.69
C ALA A 390 -0.08 -1.78 5.00
N GLU A 391 0.99 -1.66 5.77
CA GLU A 391 2.37 -1.57 5.31
C GLU A 391 2.79 -2.82 4.52
N GLU A 392 2.53 -4.02 5.07
CA GLU A 392 2.88 -5.30 4.44
C GLU A 392 2.15 -5.48 3.09
N ARG A 393 0.86 -5.16 3.02
CA ARG A 393 0.09 -5.18 1.77
C ARG A 393 0.46 -4.07 0.79
N ARG A 394 0.98 -2.93 1.24
CA ARG A 394 1.52 -1.90 0.33
C ARG A 394 2.81 -2.40 -0.31
N ARG A 395 3.74 -2.95 0.48
CA ARG A 395 5.00 -3.53 -0.03
C ARG A 395 4.76 -4.67 -1.02
N ALA A 396 3.86 -5.61 -0.71
CA ALA A 396 3.52 -6.68 -1.65
C ALA A 396 2.95 -6.17 -2.98
N ARG A 397 2.24 -5.03 -2.98
CA ARG A 397 1.75 -4.36 -4.20
C ARG A 397 2.84 -3.58 -4.93
N GLU A 398 3.78 -2.97 -4.20
CA GLU A 398 4.98 -2.34 -4.76
C GLU A 398 5.87 -3.39 -5.46
N GLU A 399 6.15 -4.52 -4.80
CA GLU A 399 6.87 -5.69 -5.35
C GLU A 399 6.19 -6.26 -6.60
N ALA A 400 4.87 -6.50 -6.55
CA ALA A 400 4.12 -7.01 -7.70
C ALA A 400 4.11 -6.05 -8.90
N VAL A 401 4.01 -4.73 -8.67
CA VAL A 401 4.11 -3.72 -9.73
C VAL A 401 5.50 -3.70 -10.36
N VAL A 402 6.57 -3.87 -9.57
CA VAL A 402 7.94 -3.99 -10.09
C VAL A 402 8.08 -5.22 -10.98
N HIS A 403 7.69 -6.42 -10.53
CA HIS A 403 7.81 -7.63 -11.35
C HIS A 403 6.99 -7.60 -12.65
N VAL A 404 5.80 -7.01 -12.64
CA VAL A 404 5.01 -6.81 -13.87
C VAL A 404 5.65 -5.77 -14.79
N ALA A 405 6.32 -4.74 -14.26
CA ALA A 405 7.06 -3.77 -15.07
C ALA A 405 8.35 -4.36 -15.66
N GLU A 406 9.10 -5.17 -14.89
CA GLU A 406 10.28 -5.93 -15.34
C GLU A 406 9.91 -6.88 -16.49
N GLY A 407 8.89 -7.73 -16.28
CA GLY A 407 8.40 -8.66 -17.31
C GLY A 407 7.94 -7.95 -18.58
N ARG A 408 7.29 -6.79 -18.47
CA ARG A 408 6.91 -5.96 -19.64
C ARG A 408 8.12 -5.38 -20.36
N ALA A 409 9.11 -4.86 -19.62
CA ALA A 409 10.33 -4.33 -20.23
C ALA A 409 11.14 -5.40 -20.96
N GLU A 410 11.20 -6.63 -20.44
CA GLU A 410 11.80 -7.79 -21.12
C GLU A 410 11.01 -8.21 -22.36
N ALA A 411 9.68 -8.32 -22.25
CA ALA A 411 8.80 -8.68 -23.36
C ALA A 411 8.88 -7.68 -24.52
N ASP A 412 8.93 -6.37 -24.22
CA ASP A 412 9.05 -5.35 -25.25
C ASP A 412 10.46 -5.29 -25.87
N GLN A 413 11.52 -5.60 -25.12
CA GLN A 413 12.86 -5.82 -25.69
C GLN A 413 12.90 -7.02 -26.64
N LEU A 414 12.24 -8.14 -26.29
CA LEU A 414 12.11 -9.31 -27.15
C LEU A 414 11.32 -8.99 -28.44
N ARG A 415 10.17 -8.32 -28.31
CA ARG A 415 9.34 -7.85 -29.43
C ARG A 415 10.09 -6.87 -30.34
N GLU A 416 10.88 -5.95 -29.79
CA GLU A 416 11.70 -5.04 -30.60
C GLU A 416 12.85 -5.79 -31.30
N GLY A 417 13.53 -6.71 -30.60
CA GLY A 417 14.56 -7.57 -31.18
C GLY A 417 14.04 -8.41 -32.35
N ALA A 418 12.81 -8.92 -32.25
CA ALA A 418 12.10 -9.63 -33.30
C ALA A 418 11.80 -8.73 -34.51
N ARG A 419 11.22 -7.54 -34.30
CA ARG A 419 10.96 -6.54 -35.37
C ARG A 419 12.25 -6.18 -36.12
N ARG A 420 13.31 -5.81 -35.38
CA ARG A 420 14.64 -5.50 -35.93
C ARG A 420 15.29 -6.69 -36.65
N ALA A 421 14.86 -7.94 -36.43
CA ALA A 421 15.33 -9.11 -37.17
C ALA A 421 14.60 -9.27 -38.51
N VAL A 422 13.28 -9.07 -38.53
CA VAL A 422 12.46 -9.10 -39.76
C VAL A 422 12.79 -7.92 -40.68
N GLU A 423 12.98 -6.71 -40.13
CA GLU A 423 13.37 -5.52 -40.88
C GLU A 423 14.73 -5.70 -41.59
N ARG A 424 15.72 -6.27 -40.89
CA ARG A 424 17.03 -6.58 -41.50
C ARG A 424 16.91 -7.58 -42.66
N ALA A 425 16.09 -8.62 -42.52
CA ALA A 425 15.89 -9.57 -43.60
C ALA A 425 15.14 -8.97 -44.80
N ARG A 426 14.13 -8.10 -44.57
CA ARG A 426 13.49 -7.34 -45.66
C ARG A 426 14.49 -6.43 -46.38
N ALA A 427 15.41 -5.81 -45.66
CA ALA A 427 16.49 -5.02 -46.26
C ALA A 427 17.52 -5.88 -47.03
N GLU A 428 17.86 -7.07 -46.52
CA GLU A 428 18.72 -8.05 -47.20
C GLU A 428 18.07 -8.54 -48.50
N ILE A 429 16.78 -8.88 -48.47
CA ILE A 429 15.99 -9.28 -49.64
C ILE A 429 15.91 -8.14 -50.67
N ALA A 430 15.69 -6.90 -50.25
CA ALA A 430 15.70 -5.74 -51.16
C ALA A 430 17.07 -5.52 -51.82
N GLN A 431 18.18 -5.78 -51.11
CA GLN A 431 19.54 -5.76 -51.68
C GLN A 431 19.75 -6.91 -52.68
N LEU A 432 19.27 -8.12 -52.37
CA LEU A 432 19.32 -9.27 -53.29
C LEU A 432 18.49 -9.03 -54.55
N GLN A 433 17.28 -8.47 -54.43
CA GLN A 433 16.45 -8.06 -55.57
C GLN A 433 17.13 -6.97 -56.41
N THR A 434 17.68 -5.93 -55.78
CA THR A 434 18.46 -4.89 -56.49
C THR A 434 19.63 -5.50 -57.27
N ARG A 435 20.32 -6.49 -56.67
CA ARG A 435 21.44 -7.20 -57.31
C ARG A 435 20.98 -8.11 -58.46
N ARG A 436 19.86 -8.83 -58.30
CA ARG A 436 19.21 -9.62 -59.35
C ARG A 436 18.86 -8.73 -60.55
N ASP A 437 18.24 -7.59 -60.30
CA ASP A 437 17.77 -6.68 -61.35
C ASP A 437 18.94 -5.99 -62.07
N GLY A 438 20.04 -5.71 -61.36
CA GLY A 438 21.31 -5.31 -61.97
C GLY A 438 21.91 -6.38 -62.90
N ILE A 439 21.99 -7.63 -62.45
CA ILE A 439 22.46 -8.76 -63.27
C ILE A 439 21.55 -8.97 -64.49
N ALA A 440 20.24 -8.85 -64.33
CA ALA A 440 19.29 -8.93 -65.44
C ALA A 440 19.50 -7.80 -66.47
N ALA A 441 19.80 -6.58 -66.02
CA ALA A 441 20.14 -5.46 -66.91
C ALA A 441 21.48 -5.67 -67.62
N GLU A 442 22.50 -6.20 -66.95
CA GLU A 442 23.80 -6.57 -67.56
C GLU A 442 23.63 -7.66 -68.63
N LEU A 443 22.88 -8.72 -68.34
CA LEU A 443 22.57 -9.78 -69.31
C LEU A 443 21.71 -9.28 -70.48
N GLY A 444 20.77 -8.36 -70.23
CA GLY A 444 20.01 -7.67 -71.27
C GLY A 444 20.88 -6.80 -72.17
N GLN A 445 21.86 -6.09 -71.62
CA GLN A 445 22.85 -5.35 -72.41
C GLN A 445 23.74 -6.27 -73.22
N LEU A 446 24.20 -7.40 -72.66
CA LEU A 446 24.97 -8.40 -73.41
C LEU A 446 24.15 -9.01 -74.56
N SER A 447 22.86 -9.30 -74.35
CA SER A 447 21.93 -9.71 -75.41
C SER A 447 21.85 -8.66 -76.52
N GLY A 448 21.63 -7.38 -76.17
CA GLY A 448 21.56 -6.28 -77.13
C GLY A 448 22.87 -6.00 -77.86
N VAL A 449 24.02 -6.27 -77.26
CA VAL A 449 25.34 -6.19 -77.91
C VAL A 449 25.56 -7.35 -78.86
N ILE A 450 25.11 -8.57 -78.54
CA ILE A 450 25.12 -9.71 -79.47
C ILE A 450 24.21 -9.40 -80.68
N GLU A 451 23.00 -8.91 -80.43
CA GLU A 451 22.03 -8.53 -81.48
C GLU A 451 22.55 -7.37 -82.36
N ALA A 452 23.29 -6.41 -81.79
CA ALA A 452 23.94 -5.33 -82.54
C ALA A 452 25.20 -5.76 -83.31
N LEU A 453 25.79 -6.91 -82.99
CA LEU A 453 26.92 -7.50 -83.71
C LEU A 453 26.48 -8.47 -84.82
N SER A 454 25.29 -9.08 -84.70
CA SER A 454 24.61 -9.72 -85.83
C SER A 454 24.02 -8.66 -86.75
N VAL A 455 24.68 -8.40 -87.90
CA VAL A 455 24.22 -7.40 -88.87
C VAL A 455 22.90 -7.85 -89.53
N PRO A 456 21.78 -7.11 -89.38
CA PRO A 456 20.55 -7.45 -90.07
C PRO A 456 20.60 -6.94 -91.52
N GLU A 457 20.68 -7.86 -92.48
CA GLU A 457 20.40 -7.53 -93.88
C GLU A 457 18.91 -7.19 -94.05
N ARG A 458 18.63 -6.16 -94.85
CA ARG A 458 17.26 -5.64 -95.04
C ARG A 458 16.51 -6.44 -96.10
N GLU A 459 15.97 -7.59 -95.74
CA GLU A 459 14.94 -8.22 -96.57
C GLU A 459 13.58 -7.52 -96.41
N GLN A 460 13.06 -6.99 -97.52
CA GLN A 460 11.69 -6.53 -97.63
C GLN A 460 10.76 -7.68 -98.02
N THR A 461 10.25 -8.44 -97.05
CA THR A 461 9.21 -9.44 -97.31
C THR A 461 7.96 -9.15 -96.48
N ALA A 462 6.88 -8.76 -97.15
CA ALA A 462 5.59 -8.56 -96.51
C ALA A 462 4.86 -9.90 -96.35
N PHE A 463 4.47 -10.24 -95.12
CA PHE A 463 3.51 -11.32 -94.89
C PHE A 463 2.52 -10.97 -93.78
N GLN A 464 1.24 -10.89 -94.11
CA GLN A 464 0.15 -10.84 -93.14
C GLN A 464 -0.39 -12.26 -92.89
N PRO A 465 -0.49 -12.67 -91.63
CA PRO A 465 -1.54 -13.57 -91.17
C PRO A 465 -2.72 -12.76 -90.58
N LEU A 466 -3.93 -13.28 -90.76
CA LEU A 466 -5.14 -12.79 -90.09
C LEU A 466 -5.23 -13.35 -88.64
N PRO A 467 -6.00 -12.71 -87.73
CA PRO A 467 -5.93 -13.02 -86.31
C PRO A 467 -6.66 -14.33 -85.94
N GLU A 468 -6.04 -15.11 -85.05
CA GLU A 468 -6.65 -16.29 -84.43
C GLU A 468 -7.02 -16.04 -82.95
N ALA A 469 -7.93 -16.87 -82.41
CA ALA A 469 -8.80 -16.52 -81.29
C ALA A 469 -8.10 -16.23 -79.95
N ALA A 470 -8.60 -15.20 -79.26
CA ALA A 470 -8.28 -14.95 -77.85
C ALA A 470 -9.04 -15.92 -76.93
N PRO A 471 -8.37 -16.60 -75.98
CA PRO A 471 -9.06 -17.25 -74.87
C PRO A 471 -9.62 -16.19 -73.90
N THR A 472 -10.83 -16.43 -73.38
CA THR A 472 -11.55 -15.49 -72.51
C THR A 472 -10.90 -15.35 -71.14
N ALA A 473 -10.78 -14.12 -70.64
CA ALA A 473 -10.40 -13.85 -69.25
C ALA A 473 -11.49 -14.34 -68.27
N GLU A 474 -11.11 -15.20 -67.31
CA GLU A 474 -11.97 -15.57 -66.17
C GLU A 474 -11.86 -14.49 -65.07
N PRO A 475 -12.97 -13.97 -64.51
CA PRO A 475 -12.92 -12.92 -63.50
C PRO A 475 -12.46 -13.46 -62.13
N PRO A 476 -11.69 -12.69 -61.33
CA PRO A 476 -11.24 -13.11 -60.02
C PRO A 476 -12.43 -13.26 -59.05
N ARG A 477 -12.52 -14.41 -58.37
CA ARG A 477 -13.54 -14.67 -57.35
C ARG A 477 -13.19 -13.88 -56.07
N PRO A 478 -14.10 -13.08 -55.50
CA PRO A 478 -13.85 -12.45 -54.21
C PRO A 478 -13.85 -13.52 -53.10
N SER A 479 -12.73 -13.65 -52.38
CA SER A 479 -12.63 -14.49 -51.20
C SER A 479 -13.44 -13.88 -50.05
N LEU A 480 -14.37 -14.67 -49.49
CA LEU A 480 -15.11 -14.29 -48.30
C LEU A 480 -14.18 -14.29 -47.08
N PRO A 481 -14.21 -13.26 -46.21
CA PRO A 481 -13.43 -13.27 -44.98
C PRO A 481 -13.96 -14.35 -44.02
N HIS A 482 -13.04 -15.14 -43.45
CA HIS A 482 -13.41 -16.11 -42.41
C HIS A 482 -13.99 -15.38 -41.19
N ARG A 483 -15.21 -15.77 -40.81
CA ARG A 483 -15.85 -15.35 -39.57
C ARG A 483 -15.12 -16.01 -38.39
N PRO A 484 -14.63 -15.26 -37.38
CA PRO A 484 -13.99 -15.85 -36.21
C PRO A 484 -14.98 -16.72 -35.44
N VAL A 485 -14.51 -17.87 -34.96
CA VAL A 485 -15.27 -18.72 -34.04
C VAL A 485 -15.28 -18.04 -32.67
N ALA A 486 -16.46 -17.64 -32.22
CA ALA A 486 -16.65 -17.21 -30.84
C ALA A 486 -16.58 -18.45 -29.94
N VAL A 487 -15.50 -18.56 -29.15
CA VAL A 487 -15.43 -19.51 -28.04
C VAL A 487 -16.27 -18.94 -26.91
N SER A 488 -17.42 -19.54 -26.64
CA SER A 488 -18.14 -19.30 -25.38
C SER A 488 -17.47 -20.11 -24.28
N PRO A 489 -16.98 -19.48 -23.20
CA PRO A 489 -16.79 -20.18 -21.94
C PRO A 489 -18.17 -20.32 -21.26
N ASP A 490 -18.71 -21.52 -21.22
CA ASP A 490 -19.81 -21.80 -20.29
C ASP A 490 -19.29 -21.67 -18.87
N LEU A 491 -19.95 -20.85 -18.07
CA LEU A 491 -19.63 -20.65 -16.65
C LEU A 491 -20.38 -21.70 -15.83
N ASP A 492 -19.67 -22.72 -15.37
CA ASP A 492 -20.13 -23.60 -14.30
C ASP A 492 -20.26 -22.78 -13.00
N THR A 493 -21.47 -22.25 -12.76
CA THR A 493 -21.84 -21.61 -11.50
C THR A 493 -23.21 -22.11 -11.03
N ASP A 494 -23.23 -23.31 -10.45
CA ASP A 494 -24.19 -23.67 -9.38
C ASP A 494 -23.75 -24.94 -8.63
N ASP A 495 -22.80 -24.78 -7.70
CA ASP A 495 -22.67 -25.66 -6.53
C ASP A 495 -22.20 -24.85 -5.30
N ARG A 496 -23.17 -24.51 -4.43
CA ARG A 496 -22.99 -24.17 -3.00
C ARG A 496 -24.32 -23.81 -2.32
N SER A 497 -24.91 -24.76 -1.56
CA SER A 497 -25.45 -24.60 -0.20
C SER A 497 -26.21 -25.85 0.26
#